data_AF-A0A1S1HK21-F1
#
_entry.id   AF-A0A1S1HK21-F1
#
_cell.length_a   1.000
_cell.length_b   1.000
_cell.length_c   1.000
_cell.angle_alpha   90.00
_cell.angle_beta   90.00
_cell.angle_gamma   90.00
#
_symmetry.space_group_name_H-M   'P 1'
#
loop_
_entity.id
_entity.type
_entity.pdbx_description
1 polymer ?
#
loop_
_entity_poly.entity_id
_entity_poly.type
_entity_poly.pdbx_seq_one_letter_code
_entity_poly.pdbx_strand_id
1 'polypeptide(L)'
;MTTYNTKDPLGSASVKNLYDNSENLDKATNDRESETWTDRLGKERISWHGMEMQNARLIEQLNTKMDAAITAAGYLPVGNFQLGAEILQINQVVQWSLPDGDGEYYRWEGALKKNIPANSTPQTTGGIEKGAWVLVGIKNWEGVFDADLNAIARLHNVDVSKVSMLTLSTVDNVSFFSIQ
;
A
#
# COMPACT_ATOMS: atom_id res chain seq x y z
N MET A 1 32.21 10.09 -13.83
CA MET A 1 32.89 11.26 -13.23
C MET A 1 33.31 12.13 -14.39
N THR A 2 33.04 13.45 -14.37
CA THR A 2 33.23 14.25 -15.59
C THR A 2 34.69 14.26 -16.03
N THR A 3 34.92 14.13 -17.33
CA THR A 3 36.27 13.95 -17.88
C THR A 3 37.17 15.14 -17.61
N TYR A 4 36.64 16.38 -17.66
CA TYR A 4 37.45 17.59 -17.47
C TYR A 4 37.29 18.24 -16.09
N ASN A 5 36.17 18.02 -15.41
CA ASN A 5 35.86 18.59 -14.09
C ASN A 5 36.22 20.08 -13.98
N THR A 6 35.74 20.83 -14.97
CA THR A 6 36.11 22.22 -15.26
C THR A 6 35.88 23.21 -14.11
N LYS A 7 34.78 23.08 -13.36
CA LYS A 7 34.39 23.97 -12.24
C LYS A 7 34.22 25.46 -12.58
N ASP A 8 34.21 25.81 -13.87
CA ASP A 8 34.00 27.20 -14.30
C ASP A 8 32.62 27.72 -13.86
N PRO A 9 32.40 29.04 -13.73
CA PRO A 9 31.08 29.59 -13.46
C PRO A 9 29.99 29.14 -14.46
N LEU A 10 28.72 29.21 -14.07
CA LEU A 10 27.59 28.96 -14.97
C LEU A 10 27.62 29.94 -16.16
N GLY A 11 27.19 29.48 -17.34
CA GLY A 11 27.18 30.28 -18.57
C GLY A 11 28.48 30.23 -19.39
N SER A 12 29.51 29.52 -18.95
CA SER A 12 30.71 29.32 -19.76
C SER A 12 30.43 28.45 -20.98
N ALA A 13 30.76 28.97 -22.17
CA ALA A 13 30.61 28.29 -23.45
C ALA A 13 31.87 27.54 -23.89
N SER A 14 32.83 27.33 -22.98
CA SER A 14 34.05 26.58 -23.31
C SER A 14 33.72 25.13 -23.70
N VAL A 15 34.45 24.57 -24.67
CA VAL A 15 34.20 23.22 -25.18
C VAL A 15 34.24 22.16 -24.06
N LYS A 16 35.15 22.32 -23.09
CA LYS A 16 35.26 21.42 -21.92
C LYS A 16 34.01 21.49 -21.03
N ASN A 17 33.46 22.69 -20.82
CA ASN A 17 32.22 22.86 -20.06
C ASN A 17 31.03 22.23 -20.78
N LEU A 18 30.94 22.39 -22.10
CA LEU A 18 29.86 21.78 -22.89
C LEU A 18 29.90 20.25 -22.81
N TYR A 19 31.10 19.65 -22.84
CA TYR A 19 31.28 18.22 -22.63
C TYR A 19 30.83 17.79 -21.22
N ASP A 20 31.37 18.43 -20.17
CA ASP A 20 31.01 18.11 -18.78
C ASP A 20 29.49 18.29 -18.53
N ASN A 21 28.88 19.33 -19.13
CA ASN A 21 27.44 19.57 -19.06
C ASN A 21 26.64 18.43 -19.71
N SER A 22 27.08 17.92 -20.86
CA SER A 22 26.42 16.82 -21.56
C SER A 22 26.47 15.52 -20.75
N GLU A 23 27.64 15.16 -20.20
CA GLU A 23 27.79 13.96 -19.36
C GLU A 23 26.95 14.07 -18.09
N ASN A 24 26.90 15.27 -17.50
CA ASN A 24 26.08 15.52 -16.32
C ASN A 24 24.59 15.47 -16.59
N LEU A 25 24.13 16.00 -17.74
CA LEU A 25 22.73 15.92 -18.14
C LEU A 25 22.29 14.47 -18.33
N ASP A 26 23.15 13.64 -18.93
CA ASP A 26 22.88 12.21 -19.09
C ASP A 26 22.69 11.52 -17.73
N LYS A 27 23.58 11.75 -16.76
CA LYS A 27 23.38 11.24 -15.39
C LYS A 27 22.14 11.82 -14.70
N ALA A 28 21.89 13.11 -14.89
CA ALA A 28 20.78 13.79 -14.24
C ALA A 28 19.42 13.27 -14.72
N THR A 29 19.31 12.86 -15.98
CA THR A 29 18.02 12.54 -16.61
C THR A 29 17.84 11.07 -16.96
N ASN A 30 18.91 10.38 -17.38
CA ASN A 30 18.81 9.01 -17.92
C ASN A 30 19.30 7.92 -16.97
N ASP A 31 20.01 8.26 -15.89
CA ASP A 31 20.37 7.30 -14.85
C ASP A 31 19.10 6.78 -14.15
N ARG A 32 18.99 5.46 -14.02
CA ARG A 32 17.82 4.74 -13.46
C ARG A 32 18.12 4.01 -12.17
N GLU A 33 19.33 4.18 -11.63
CA GLU A 33 19.78 3.47 -10.43
C GLU A 33 20.19 4.45 -9.33
N SER A 34 20.91 5.51 -9.69
CA SER A 34 21.38 6.49 -8.71
C SER A 34 20.33 7.56 -8.47
N GLU A 35 19.91 7.74 -7.21
CA GLU A 35 19.02 8.84 -6.81
C GLU A 35 19.73 10.20 -6.77
N THR A 36 21.06 10.19 -6.72
CA THR A 36 21.87 11.41 -6.69
C THR A 36 22.97 11.40 -7.75
N TRP A 37 23.46 12.58 -8.09
CA TRP A 37 24.61 12.77 -8.96
C TRP A 37 25.38 14.01 -8.55
N THR A 38 26.65 14.10 -8.93
CA THR A 38 27.49 15.27 -8.64
C THR A 38 27.61 16.15 -9.88
N ASP A 39 27.28 17.44 -9.74
CA ASP A 39 27.42 18.42 -10.82
C ASP A 39 28.87 18.81 -11.11
N ARG A 40 29.11 19.51 -12.22
CA ARG A 40 30.47 19.93 -12.63
C ARG A 40 31.14 20.90 -11.66
N LEU A 41 30.39 21.46 -10.71
CA LEU A 41 30.89 22.32 -9.64
C LEU A 41 31.20 21.51 -8.37
N GLY A 42 31.00 20.19 -8.39
CA GLY A 42 31.22 19.29 -7.27
C GLY A 42 30.06 19.25 -6.27
N LYS A 43 28.86 19.75 -6.63
CA LYS A 43 27.69 19.71 -5.73
C LYS A 43 26.84 18.49 -5.99
N GLU A 44 26.42 17.81 -4.93
CA GLU A 44 25.44 16.74 -5.01
C GLU A 44 24.05 17.29 -5.35
N ARG A 45 23.34 16.59 -6.23
CA ARG A 45 22.01 16.91 -6.76
C ARG A 45 21.16 15.64 -6.79
N ILE A 46 19.85 15.81 -6.83
CA ILE A 46 18.89 14.72 -7.04
C ILE A 46 18.82 14.46 -8.56
N SER A 47 18.84 13.19 -8.96
CA SER A 47 18.61 12.77 -10.35
C SER A 47 17.12 12.71 -10.66
N TRP A 48 16.76 12.53 -11.93
CA TRP A 48 15.37 12.27 -12.31
C TRP A 48 14.83 11.02 -11.63
N HIS A 49 15.60 9.93 -11.64
CA HIS A 49 15.27 8.71 -10.91
C HIS A 49 15.09 8.96 -9.40
N GLY A 50 15.94 9.76 -8.78
CA GLY A 50 15.78 10.15 -7.38
C GLY A 50 14.48 10.89 -7.08
N MET A 51 14.05 11.78 -7.98
CA MET A 51 12.75 12.44 -7.87
C MET A 51 11.59 11.45 -8.04
N GLU A 52 11.68 10.50 -8.97
CA GLU A 52 10.69 9.43 -9.14
C GLU A 52 10.56 8.58 -7.87
N MET A 53 11.68 8.18 -7.27
CA MET A 53 11.71 7.40 -6.03
C MET A 53 11.16 8.18 -4.84
N GLN A 54 11.50 9.47 -4.72
CA GLN A 54 10.93 10.34 -3.68
C GLN A 54 9.41 10.51 -3.84
N ASN A 55 8.93 10.68 -5.07
CA ASN A 55 7.50 10.77 -5.35
C ASN A 55 6.77 9.47 -5.01
N ALA A 56 7.33 8.31 -5.38
CA ALA A 56 6.76 7.00 -5.03
C ALA A 56 6.65 6.82 -3.51
N ARG A 57 7.71 7.14 -2.76
CA ARG A 57 7.70 7.11 -1.29
C ARG A 57 6.68 8.07 -0.69
N LEU A 58 6.54 9.27 -1.24
CA LEU A 58 5.57 10.25 -0.77
C LEU A 58 4.13 9.75 -0.96
N ILE A 59 3.82 9.17 -2.13
CA ILE A 59 2.51 8.58 -2.41
C ILE A 59 2.22 7.44 -1.42
N GLU A 60 3.18 6.56 -1.16
CA GLU A 60 3.04 5.49 -0.18
C GLU A 60 2.77 6.02 1.24
N GLN A 61 3.53 7.02 1.68
CA GLN A 61 3.33 7.65 2.99
C GLN A 61 1.96 8.32 3.12
N LEU A 62 1.48 8.96 2.05
CA LEU A 62 0.16 9.58 2.02
C LEU A 62 -0.95 8.53 2.13
N ASN A 63 -0.83 7.41 1.42
CA ASN A 63 -1.79 6.30 1.50
C ASN A 63 -1.86 5.74 2.93
N THR A 64 -0.71 5.42 3.53
CA THR A 64 -0.65 4.90 4.90
C THR A 64 -1.26 5.87 5.93
N LYS A 65 -1.01 7.19 5.77
CA LYS A 65 -1.61 8.20 6.64
C LYS A 65 -3.11 8.33 6.45
N MET A 66 -3.61 8.18 5.22
CA MET A 66 -5.03 8.18 4.93
C MET A 66 -5.73 6.98 5.59
N ASP A 67 -5.16 5.78 5.48
CA ASP A 67 -5.68 4.58 6.12
C ASP A 67 -5.75 4.71 7.65
N ALA A 68 -4.71 5.27 8.25
CA ALA A 68 -4.70 5.57 9.68
C ALA A 68 -5.77 6.59 10.07
N ALA A 69 -5.97 7.64 9.26
CA ALA A 69 -6.99 8.66 9.50
C ALA A 69 -8.42 8.09 9.39
N ILE A 70 -8.68 7.21 8.43
CA ILE A 70 -9.97 6.51 8.29
C ILE A 70 -10.24 5.64 9.50
N THR A 71 -9.23 4.87 9.93
CA THR A 71 -9.33 3.99 11.10
C THR A 71 -9.59 4.81 12.37
N ALA A 72 -8.90 5.94 12.54
CA ALA A 72 -9.08 6.84 13.67
C ALA A 72 -10.45 7.55 13.67
N ALA A 73 -10.97 7.92 12.49
CA ALA A 73 -12.30 8.49 12.34
C ALA A 73 -13.42 7.46 12.60
N GLY A 74 -13.10 6.17 12.47
CA GLY A 74 -14.04 5.07 12.60
C GLY A 74 -14.86 4.82 11.33
N TYR A 75 -15.43 3.62 11.26
CA TYR A 75 -16.25 3.18 10.14
C TYR A 75 -17.72 3.50 10.32
N LEU A 76 -18.38 3.95 9.25
CA LEU A 76 -19.80 4.26 9.21
C LEU A 76 -20.56 3.20 8.37
N PRO A 77 -21.32 2.29 9.00
CA PRO A 77 -22.18 1.37 8.28
C PRO A 77 -23.27 2.11 7.49
N VAL A 78 -23.38 1.84 6.19
CA VAL A 78 -24.38 2.48 5.31
C VAL A 78 -25.38 1.52 4.68
N GLY A 79 -25.21 0.22 4.89
CA GLY A 79 -26.15 -0.79 4.40
C GLY A 79 -25.53 -2.18 4.32
N ASN A 80 -26.14 -3.05 3.51
CA ASN A 80 -25.66 -4.39 3.23
C ASN A 80 -25.78 -4.74 1.75
N PHE A 81 -25.04 -5.76 1.31
CA PHE A 81 -25.04 -6.18 -0.10
C PHE A 81 -26.39 -6.78 -0.56
N GLN A 82 -27.20 -7.31 0.37
CA GLN A 82 -28.49 -7.92 0.07
C GLN A 82 -29.56 -6.89 -0.29
N LEU A 83 -29.64 -5.77 0.44
CA LEU A 83 -30.58 -4.69 0.17
C LEU A 83 -30.02 -3.64 -0.79
N GLY A 84 -28.71 -3.69 -1.02
CA GLY A 84 -27.99 -2.67 -1.75
C GLY A 84 -27.58 -1.51 -0.84
N ALA A 85 -26.60 -0.74 -1.32
CA ALA A 85 -26.03 0.37 -0.59
C ALA A 85 -25.34 1.35 -1.54
N GLU A 86 -24.98 2.51 -0.99
CA GLU A 86 -24.24 3.52 -1.71
C GLU A 86 -23.11 4.05 -0.84
N ILE A 87 -21.89 4.00 -1.36
CA ILE A 87 -20.71 4.55 -0.70
C ILE A 87 -20.36 5.88 -1.35
N LEU A 88 -20.43 6.93 -0.54
CA LEU A 88 -20.12 8.32 -0.86
C LEU A 88 -18.78 8.76 -0.24
N GLN A 89 -18.40 8.15 0.87
CA GLN A 89 -17.23 8.53 1.66
C GLN A 89 -16.35 7.31 1.93
N ILE A 90 -15.05 7.55 2.06
CA ILE A 90 -14.03 6.50 2.17
C ILE A 90 -14.10 5.71 3.49
N ASN A 91 -14.71 6.27 4.54
CA ASN A 91 -14.90 5.60 5.82
C ASN A 91 -16.24 4.86 5.94
N GLN A 92 -17.05 4.82 4.87
CA GLN A 92 -18.31 4.08 4.87
C GLN A 92 -18.06 2.60 4.57
N VAL A 93 -18.85 1.74 5.21
CA VAL A 93 -18.72 0.29 5.11
C VAL A 93 -20.06 -0.36 4.84
N VAL A 94 -20.02 -1.50 4.16
CA VAL A 94 -21.20 -2.28 3.78
C VAL A 94 -21.04 -3.69 4.32
N GLN A 95 -22.10 -4.18 4.96
CA GLN A 95 -22.08 -5.51 5.55
C GLN A 95 -22.46 -6.57 4.52
N TRP A 96 -21.80 -7.72 4.53
CA TRP A 96 -22.32 -8.92 3.86
C TRP A 96 -23.08 -9.77 4.86
N SER A 97 -24.36 -9.47 5.06
CA SER A 97 -25.13 -10.00 6.20
C SER A 97 -25.37 -11.52 6.09
N LEU A 98 -25.36 -12.22 7.23
CA LEU A 98 -25.84 -13.62 7.32
C LEU A 98 -27.36 -13.68 7.02
N PRO A 99 -27.88 -14.80 6.49
CA PRO A 99 -27.19 -16.08 6.23
C PRO A 99 -26.47 -16.17 4.88
N ASP A 100 -26.68 -15.22 3.97
CA ASP A 100 -26.16 -15.30 2.59
C ASP A 100 -24.69 -14.86 2.46
N GLY A 101 -24.16 -14.20 3.50
CA GLY A 101 -22.79 -13.73 3.61
C GLY A 101 -22.06 -14.25 4.84
N ASP A 102 -20.99 -13.57 5.22
CA ASP A 102 -20.13 -13.91 6.37
C ASP A 102 -20.47 -13.12 7.64
N GLY A 103 -21.35 -12.12 7.54
CA GLY A 103 -21.71 -11.22 8.64
C GLY A 103 -20.73 -10.06 8.85
N GLU A 104 -19.72 -9.93 8.00
CA GLU A 104 -18.63 -8.98 8.15
C GLU A 104 -18.84 -7.69 7.36
N TYR A 105 -18.00 -6.70 7.66
CA TYR A 105 -18.02 -5.37 7.04
C TYR A 105 -16.90 -5.21 6.04
N TYR A 106 -17.24 -4.59 4.91
CA TYR A 106 -16.33 -4.33 3.80
C TYR A 106 -16.26 -2.84 3.50
N ARG A 107 -15.04 -2.33 3.32
CA ARG A 107 -14.73 -0.98 2.86
C ARG A 107 -14.36 -1.00 1.38
N TRP A 108 -14.77 0.02 0.64
CA TRP A 108 -14.41 0.18 -0.76
C TRP A 108 -13.20 1.11 -0.91
N GLU A 109 -12.13 0.62 -1.53
CA GLU A 109 -10.90 1.38 -1.82
C GLU A 109 -10.83 1.91 -3.25
N GLY A 110 -11.80 1.54 -4.09
CA GLY A 110 -11.87 2.04 -5.46
C GLY A 110 -12.43 3.45 -5.57
N ALA A 111 -12.75 3.87 -6.79
CA ALA A 111 -13.32 5.19 -7.03
C ALA A 111 -14.71 5.34 -6.36
N LEU A 112 -14.91 6.50 -5.72
CA LEU A 112 -16.20 6.97 -5.20
C LEU A 112 -16.88 7.87 -6.25
N LYS A 113 -18.20 7.92 -6.38
CA LYS A 113 -19.26 7.17 -5.69
C LYS A 113 -19.35 5.71 -6.14
N LYS A 114 -19.63 4.80 -5.21
CA LYS A 114 -19.84 3.37 -5.47
C LYS A 114 -21.28 2.98 -5.17
N ASN A 115 -22.00 2.53 -6.20
CA ASN A 115 -23.34 1.98 -6.07
C ASN A 115 -23.28 0.45 -5.97
N ILE A 116 -24.08 -0.13 -5.07
CA ILE A 116 -24.13 -1.56 -4.78
C ILE A 116 -25.58 -1.99 -4.99
N PRO A 117 -25.89 -2.72 -6.08
CA PRO A 117 -27.23 -3.23 -6.31
C PRO A 117 -27.69 -4.17 -5.19
N ALA A 118 -28.99 -4.28 -4.97
CA ALA A 118 -29.55 -5.33 -4.12
C ALA A 118 -29.20 -6.73 -4.65
N ASN A 119 -29.18 -7.72 -3.77
CA ASN A 119 -28.83 -9.13 -4.02
C ASN A 119 -27.43 -9.30 -4.63
N SER A 120 -26.47 -8.49 -4.19
CA SER A 120 -25.09 -8.57 -4.65
C SER A 120 -24.16 -9.08 -3.56
N THR A 121 -22.86 -9.12 -3.85
CA THR A 121 -21.79 -9.57 -2.96
C THR A 121 -20.54 -8.72 -3.21
N PRO A 122 -19.54 -8.72 -2.31
CA PRO A 122 -18.26 -8.08 -2.60
C PRO A 122 -17.66 -8.57 -3.92
N GLN A 123 -17.72 -9.88 -4.17
CA GLN A 123 -17.17 -10.49 -5.39
C GLN A 123 -17.89 -10.02 -6.66
N THR A 124 -19.22 -9.93 -6.64
CA THR A 124 -20.00 -9.53 -7.83
C THR A 124 -20.00 -8.02 -8.07
N THR A 125 -19.50 -7.23 -7.12
CA THR A 125 -19.48 -5.76 -7.20
C THR A 125 -18.07 -5.18 -7.20
N GLY A 126 -17.03 -5.98 -7.43
CA GLY A 126 -15.68 -5.45 -7.62
C GLY A 126 -14.55 -6.38 -7.22
N GLY A 127 -14.83 -7.49 -6.52
CA GLY A 127 -13.79 -8.38 -6.02
C GLY A 127 -13.23 -7.94 -4.67
N ILE A 128 -12.62 -8.89 -3.96
CA ILE A 128 -11.99 -8.68 -2.66
C ILE A 128 -10.47 -8.65 -2.86
N GLU A 129 -9.94 -7.46 -3.12
CA GLU A 129 -8.52 -7.22 -3.39
C GLU A 129 -8.15 -5.75 -3.15
N LYS A 130 -6.85 -5.43 -3.17
CA LYS A 130 -6.35 -4.07 -2.99
C LYS A 130 -6.92 -3.15 -4.08
N GLY A 131 -7.48 -2.00 -3.67
CA GLY A 131 -8.16 -1.08 -4.59
C GLY A 131 -9.61 -1.45 -4.94
N ALA A 132 -10.16 -2.50 -4.32
CA ALA A 132 -11.56 -2.91 -4.43
C ALA A 132 -12.19 -3.06 -3.03
N TRP A 133 -12.84 -4.19 -2.73
CA TRP A 133 -13.38 -4.45 -1.40
C TRP A 133 -12.30 -4.97 -0.46
N VAL A 134 -12.22 -4.37 0.73
CA VAL A 134 -11.33 -4.76 1.82
C VAL A 134 -12.15 -5.06 3.07
N LEU A 135 -11.89 -6.20 3.68
CA LEU A 135 -12.52 -6.62 4.94
C LEU A 135 -12.03 -5.72 6.08
N VAL A 136 -12.96 -5.16 6.86
CA VAL A 136 -12.65 -4.27 8.00
C VAL A 136 -13.23 -4.74 9.34
N GLY A 137 -14.08 -5.77 9.32
CA GLY A 137 -14.59 -6.44 10.51
C GLY A 137 -14.21 -7.90 10.51
N ILE A 138 -13.76 -8.40 11.66
CA ILE A 138 -13.72 -9.82 12.00
C ILE A 138 -14.46 -9.94 13.34
N LYS A 139 -15.74 -10.29 13.32
CA LYS A 139 -16.53 -10.40 14.56
C LYS A 139 -16.14 -11.62 15.38
N ASN A 140 -15.47 -12.61 14.78
CA ASN A 140 -15.15 -13.86 15.43
C ASN A 140 -13.64 -14.09 15.44
N TRP A 141 -13.03 -13.88 16.61
CA TRP A 141 -11.62 -14.18 16.92
C TRP A 141 -11.17 -15.62 16.57
N GLU A 142 -12.12 -16.55 16.41
CA GLU A 142 -11.87 -17.92 15.92
C GLU A 142 -11.50 -17.99 14.43
N GLY A 143 -11.85 -16.99 13.61
CA GLY A 143 -11.49 -16.91 12.19
C GLY A 143 -10.23 -16.07 11.88
N VAL A 144 -9.67 -15.40 12.89
CA VAL A 144 -8.56 -14.43 12.73
C VAL A 144 -7.23 -15.13 12.43
N PHE A 145 -7.01 -16.35 12.92
CA PHE A 145 -5.70 -16.99 12.73
C PHE A 145 -5.43 -17.38 11.28
N ASP A 146 -6.41 -17.83 10.51
CA ASP A 146 -6.16 -18.34 9.16
C ASP A 146 -6.05 -17.22 8.12
N ALA A 147 -6.86 -16.16 8.21
CA ALA A 147 -6.85 -15.09 7.21
C ALA A 147 -5.61 -14.20 7.32
N ASP A 148 -5.24 -13.79 8.53
CA ASP A 148 -4.07 -12.95 8.77
C ASP A 148 -2.77 -13.74 8.52
N LEU A 149 -2.72 -15.03 8.89
CA LEU A 149 -1.56 -15.86 8.61
C LEU A 149 -1.36 -16.06 7.10
N ASN A 150 -2.43 -16.27 6.33
CA ASN A 150 -2.35 -16.35 4.87
C ASN A 150 -1.92 -15.02 4.24
N ALA A 151 -2.39 -13.88 4.76
CA ALA A 151 -2.00 -12.56 4.27
C ALA A 151 -0.51 -12.25 4.56
N ILE A 152 -0.05 -12.51 5.78
CA ILE A 152 1.35 -12.34 6.19
C ILE A 152 2.26 -13.30 5.44
N ALA A 153 1.86 -14.56 5.28
CA ALA A 153 2.66 -15.55 4.57
C ALA A 153 2.81 -15.24 3.07
N ARG A 154 1.78 -14.71 2.42
CA ARG A 154 1.89 -14.18 1.05
C ARG A 154 2.85 -12.99 0.97
N LEU A 155 2.83 -12.10 1.95
CA LEU A 155 3.71 -10.94 2.01
C LEU A 155 5.19 -11.33 2.17
N HIS A 156 5.47 -12.42 2.90
CA HIS A 156 6.82 -12.87 3.21
C HIS A 156 7.27 -14.13 2.45
N ASN A 157 6.47 -14.58 1.46
CA ASN A 157 6.70 -15.81 0.69
C ASN A 157 6.94 -17.06 1.56
N VAL A 158 6.18 -17.16 2.65
CA VAL A 158 6.22 -18.28 3.60
C VAL A 158 5.16 -19.31 3.20
N ASP A 159 5.52 -20.59 3.26
CA ASP A 159 4.59 -21.69 3.03
C ASP A 159 3.73 -21.93 4.27
N VAL A 160 2.46 -21.52 4.21
CA VAL A 160 1.49 -21.66 5.31
C VAL A 160 1.26 -23.11 5.74
N SER A 161 1.49 -24.08 4.86
CA SER A 161 1.33 -25.51 5.19
C SER A 161 2.40 -26.02 6.17
N LYS A 162 3.45 -25.23 6.41
CA LYS A 162 4.53 -25.51 7.36
C LYS A 162 4.45 -24.68 8.64
N VAL A 163 3.44 -23.84 8.78
CA VAL A 163 3.22 -23.07 10.01
C VAL A 163 2.49 -23.98 11.00
N SER A 164 3.18 -24.38 12.06
CA SER A 164 2.53 -25.03 13.21
C SER A 164 1.55 -24.06 13.86
N MET A 165 0.27 -24.40 13.91
CA MET A 165 -0.73 -23.59 14.61
C MET A 165 -0.40 -23.53 16.11
N LEU A 166 -0.42 -22.32 16.67
CA LEU A 166 -0.32 -22.09 18.11
C LEU A 166 -1.73 -22.22 18.70
N THR A 167 -2.04 -23.34 19.35
CA THR A 167 -3.35 -23.50 20.00
C THR A 167 -3.30 -22.90 21.40
N LEU A 168 -4.18 -21.93 21.67
CA LEU A 168 -4.45 -21.44 23.02
C LEU A 168 -5.43 -22.41 23.67
N SER A 169 -5.03 -23.02 24.78
CA SER A 169 -5.90 -23.85 25.60
C SER A 169 -5.92 -23.32 27.04
N THR A 170 -7.04 -23.49 27.73
CA THR A 170 -7.18 -23.07 29.12
C THR A 170 -7.41 -24.30 29.99
N VAL A 171 -6.56 -24.51 30.99
CA VAL A 171 -6.76 -25.51 32.06
C VAL A 171 -6.75 -24.76 33.38
N ASP A 172 -7.80 -24.90 34.18
CA ASP A 172 -7.98 -24.21 35.47
C ASP A 172 -7.74 -22.69 35.41
N ASN A 173 -8.30 -22.01 34.39
CA ASN A 173 -8.12 -20.58 34.12
C ASN A 173 -6.67 -20.12 33.87
N VAL A 174 -5.74 -21.05 33.64
CA VAL A 174 -4.38 -20.74 33.19
C VAL A 174 -4.30 -21.01 31.69
N SER A 175 -3.82 -20.01 30.95
CA SER A 175 -3.60 -20.08 29.51
C SER A 175 -2.30 -20.82 29.20
N PHE A 176 -2.38 -21.86 28.39
CA PHE A 176 -1.25 -22.63 27.89
C PHE A 176 -1.15 -22.51 26.37
N PHE A 177 0.08 -22.36 25.89
CA PHE A 177 0.41 -22.42 24.47
C PHE A 177 1.07 -23.76 24.17
N SER A 178 0.57 -24.47 23.16
CA SER A 178 1.23 -25.65 22.62
C SER A 178 1.51 -25.48 21.13
N ILE A 179 2.66 -25.98 20.70
CA ILE A 179 3.04 -26.10 19.29
C ILE A 179 2.75 -27.55 18.89
N GLN A 180 1.98 -27.76 17.82
CA GLN A 180 1.80 -29.08 17.20
C GLN A 180 2.86 -29.34 16.12
#